data_AF-A0A3D4VVM0-F1
#
_entry.id   AF-A0A3D4VVM0-F1
#
_cell.length_a   1.000
_cell.length_b   1.000
_cell.length_c   1.000
_cell.angle_alpha   90.00
_cell.angle_beta   90.00
_cell.angle_gamma   90.00
#
_symmetry.space_group_name_H-M   'P 1'
#
loop_
_entity.id
_entity.type
_entity.pdbx_description
1 polymer ?
#
loop_
_entity_poly.entity_id
_entity_poly.type
_entity_poly.pdbx_seq_one_letter_code
_entity_poly.pdbx_strand_id
1 'polypeptide(L)'
;MLSYYSAFSTYVLAARRGCKSEEWLWIPYSASILRGGVRVYAIIETGGKQYKVAEGDVITVEKLGVEAGSEFVFDKVLVLSNEGELSVGAPYVSGASVSASVVGEGKAKKVIIYKYKSKKGFHKKRGHRQPFTKLQISKITL
;
A
#
# COMPACT_ATOMS: atom_id res chain seq x y z
N MET A 1 -36.23 -49.16 -31.69
CA MET A 1 -37.63 -49.36 -31.24
C MET A 1 -37.71 -48.81 -29.82
N LEU A 2 -37.96 -47.51 -29.64
CA LEU A 2 -39.28 -46.85 -29.53
C LEU A 2 -40.08 -47.28 -28.29
N SER A 3 -40.06 -46.41 -27.27
CA SER A 3 -41.25 -45.87 -26.56
C SER A 3 -40.74 -44.82 -25.55
N TYR A 4 -40.68 -43.52 -25.85
CA TYR A 4 -41.73 -42.49 -25.95
C TYR A 4 -42.47 -42.15 -24.65
N TYR A 5 -42.20 -40.93 -24.15
CA TYR A 5 -43.07 -39.95 -23.48
C TYR A 5 -43.76 -40.26 -22.14
N SER A 6 -43.46 -39.43 -21.13
CA SER A 6 -44.47 -38.52 -20.53
C SER A 6 -43.79 -37.49 -19.63
N ALA A 7 -43.95 -36.21 -19.99
CA ALA A 7 -43.62 -35.05 -19.19
C ALA A 7 -44.60 -34.92 -18.02
N PHE A 8 -44.21 -34.31 -16.89
CA PHE A 8 -45.04 -33.27 -16.27
C PHE A 8 -44.23 -32.43 -15.29
N SER A 9 -44.17 -31.16 -15.65
CA SER A 9 -43.74 -30.02 -14.85
C SER A 9 -44.75 -29.76 -13.74
N THR A 10 -44.28 -29.56 -12.51
CA THR A 10 -44.88 -28.55 -11.61
C THR A 10 -43.88 -28.10 -10.56
N TYR A 11 -43.51 -26.83 -10.68
CA TYR A 11 -43.05 -25.96 -9.60
C TYR A 11 -43.89 -26.14 -8.32
N VAL A 12 -43.23 -26.29 -7.17
CA VAL A 12 -43.77 -25.81 -5.89
C VAL A 12 -42.69 -25.00 -5.17
N LEU A 13 -42.81 -23.69 -5.33
CA LEU A 13 -42.37 -22.68 -4.39
C LEU A 13 -43.07 -22.90 -3.04
N ALA A 14 -42.31 -23.09 -1.96
CA ALA A 14 -42.74 -22.71 -0.62
C ALA A 14 -41.53 -22.57 0.32
N ALA A 15 -41.01 -21.34 0.40
CA ALA A 15 -40.18 -20.89 1.49
C ALA A 15 -40.94 -21.04 2.83
N ARG A 16 -40.26 -21.54 3.89
CA ARG A 16 -40.43 -21.06 5.27
C ARG A 16 -39.37 -21.64 6.22
N ARG A 17 -38.54 -20.73 6.73
CA ARG A 17 -37.98 -20.65 8.10
C ARG A 17 -36.97 -21.72 8.53
N GLY A 18 -35.72 -21.27 8.63
CA GLY A 18 -34.65 -21.96 9.35
C GLY A 18 -33.36 -21.15 9.40
N CYS A 19 -33.43 -19.85 9.71
CA CYS A 19 -32.27 -19.04 10.04
C CYS A 19 -31.80 -19.48 11.44
N LYS A 20 -30.76 -20.32 11.52
CA LYS A 20 -30.03 -20.53 12.77
C LYS A 20 -28.92 -19.48 12.84
N SER A 21 -29.31 -18.34 13.38
CA SER A 21 -28.43 -17.43 14.09
C SER A 21 -27.87 -18.15 15.34
N GLU A 22 -26.64 -17.80 15.71
CA GLU A 22 -26.07 -17.95 17.06
C GLU A 22 -25.48 -19.31 17.47
N GLU A 23 -24.30 -19.63 16.92
CA GLU A 23 -23.24 -20.28 17.71
C GLU A 23 -22.22 -19.20 18.10
N TRP A 24 -22.53 -18.52 19.21
CA TRP A 24 -21.61 -17.73 20.00
C TRP A 24 -20.70 -18.68 20.76
N LEU A 25 -19.51 -18.95 20.21
CA LEU A 25 -18.40 -19.44 21.01
C LEU A 25 -17.38 -18.31 21.17
N TRP A 26 -17.22 -17.97 22.44
CA TRP A 26 -16.27 -17.06 23.06
C TRP A 26 -14.85 -17.24 22.49
N ILE A 27 -14.52 -16.54 21.41
CA ILE A 27 -13.12 -16.34 21.03
C ILE A 27 -12.60 -15.29 22.01
N PRO A 28 -11.72 -15.63 22.96
CA PRO A 28 -11.10 -14.63 23.82
C PRO A 28 -10.47 -13.56 22.91
N TYR A 29 -10.60 -12.31 23.32
CA TYR A 29 -9.99 -11.13 22.72
C TYR A 29 -8.45 -11.19 22.89
N SER A 30 -7.82 -12.28 22.46
CA SER A 30 -6.41 -12.58 22.63
C SER A 30 -5.97 -13.67 21.65
N ALA A 31 -6.01 -13.37 20.36
CA ALA A 31 -5.07 -13.87 19.36
C ALA A 31 -5.60 -13.60 17.95
N SER A 32 -5.17 -12.48 17.38
CA SER A 32 -4.84 -12.45 15.97
C SER A 32 -3.66 -11.49 15.76
N ILE A 33 -2.56 -11.78 16.46
CA ILE A 33 -1.23 -11.23 16.17
C ILE A 33 -0.43 -12.37 15.55
N LEU A 34 -0.75 -12.74 14.31
CA LEU A 34 0.05 -13.69 13.54
C LEU A 34 0.05 -13.30 12.06
N ARG A 35 0.68 -12.18 11.75
CA ARG A 35 1.61 -12.04 10.61
C ARG A 35 2.74 -11.14 11.07
N GLY A 36 3.97 -11.61 10.94
CA GLY A 36 5.19 -11.00 11.50
C GLY A 36 5.19 -9.48 11.39
N GLY A 37 4.95 -8.82 12.54
CA GLY A 37 5.20 -7.41 12.67
C GLY A 37 6.71 -7.23 12.75
N VAL A 38 7.29 -6.58 11.74
CA VAL A 38 8.65 -6.06 11.85
C VAL A 38 8.65 -5.17 13.10
N ARG A 39 9.38 -5.58 14.13
CA ARG A 39 9.40 -4.90 15.43
C ARG A 39 10.16 -3.57 15.39
N VAL A 40 10.83 -3.31 14.27
CA VAL A 40 11.61 -2.10 14.00
C VAL A 40 11.06 -1.37 12.78
N TYR A 41 10.66 -0.11 12.94
CA TYR A 41 10.28 0.74 11.82
C TYR A 41 10.76 2.17 12.00
N ALA A 42 11.02 2.84 10.88
CA ALA A 42 11.39 4.24 10.83
C ALA A 42 10.31 5.07 10.11
N ILE A 43 10.20 6.35 10.44
CA ILE A 43 9.47 7.33 9.63
C ILE A 43 10.49 8.28 9.04
N ILE A 44 10.63 8.23 7.71
CA ILE A 44 11.55 9.07 6.96
C ILE A 44 10.82 10.24 6.32
N GLU A 45 11.51 11.37 6.19
CA GLU A 45 11.03 12.52 5.44
C GLU A 45 11.83 12.66 4.13
N THR A 46 11.14 12.60 2.99
CA THR A 46 11.74 12.84 1.67
C THR A 46 10.80 13.60 0.75
N GLY A 47 11.31 14.64 0.09
CA GLY A 47 10.51 15.54 -0.75
C GLY A 47 9.35 16.22 -0.01
N GLY A 48 9.46 16.40 1.32
CA GLY A 48 8.39 16.94 2.18
C GLY A 48 7.26 15.95 2.48
N LYS A 49 7.41 14.66 2.12
CA LYS A 49 6.47 13.59 2.45
C LYS A 49 7.07 12.65 3.49
N GLN A 50 6.21 12.12 4.35
CA GLN A 50 6.60 11.15 5.37
C GLN A 50 6.25 9.74 4.91
N TYR A 51 7.18 8.80 5.06
CA TYR A 51 6.98 7.39 4.74
C TYR A 51 7.32 6.54 5.96
N LYS A 52 6.42 5.63 6.31
CA LYS A 52 6.71 4.56 7.26
C LYS A 52 7.45 3.46 6.52
N VAL A 53 8.59 3.05 7.05
CA VAL A 53 9.45 2.05 6.43
C VAL A 53 9.92 1.02 7.45
N ALA A 54 9.97 -0.23 7.00
CA ALA A 54 10.63 -1.33 7.69
C ALA A 54 11.77 -1.87 6.81
N GLU A 55 12.63 -2.70 7.39
CA GLU A 55 13.69 -3.36 6.63
C GLU A 55 13.11 -4.28 5.56
N GLY A 56 13.64 -4.20 4.33
CA GLY A 56 13.16 -4.95 3.18
C GLY A 56 11.97 -4.32 2.43
N ASP A 57 11.41 -3.20 2.91
CA ASP A 57 10.33 -2.52 2.20
C ASP A 57 10.79 -1.88 0.90
N VAL A 58 9.92 -1.91 -0.11
CA VAL A 58 10.12 -1.21 -1.38
C VAL A 58 9.25 0.04 -1.42
N ILE A 59 9.88 1.21 -1.36
CA ILE A 59 9.20 2.51 -1.39
C ILE A 59 9.37 3.19 -2.73
N THR A 60 8.37 4.01 -3.10
CA THR A 60 8.42 4.88 -4.27
C THR A 60 8.49 6.32 -3.80
N VAL A 61 9.61 6.97 -4.06
CA VAL A 61 9.89 8.34 -3.63
C VAL A 61 9.93 9.29 -4.84
N GLU A 62 10.02 10.58 -4.56
CA GLU A 62 10.19 11.58 -5.61
C GLU A 62 11.52 11.38 -6.36
N LYS A 63 11.70 12.06 -7.50
CA LYS A 63 12.89 11.87 -8.33
C LYS A 63 14.11 12.45 -7.59
N LEU A 64 15.08 11.59 -7.25
CA LEU A 64 16.33 11.97 -6.58
C LEU A 64 17.52 12.13 -7.54
N GLY A 65 17.39 11.68 -8.79
CA GLY A 65 18.44 11.83 -9.81
C GLY A 65 19.68 10.98 -9.57
N VAL A 66 19.53 9.90 -8.80
CA VAL A 66 20.61 8.97 -8.46
C VAL A 66 20.55 7.78 -9.42
N GLU A 67 21.71 7.28 -9.84
CA GLU A 67 21.80 6.11 -10.73
C GLU A 67 21.24 4.83 -10.07
N ALA A 68 20.76 3.92 -10.92
CA ALA A 68 20.25 2.62 -10.46
C ALA A 68 21.41 1.76 -9.93
N GLY A 69 21.24 1.20 -8.73
CA GLY A 69 22.25 0.39 -8.05
C GLY A 69 23.08 1.15 -7.01
N SER A 70 22.96 2.48 -6.93
CA SER A 70 23.63 3.25 -5.88
C SER A 70 22.94 3.08 -4.53
N GLU A 71 23.72 3.20 -3.46
CA GLU A 71 23.21 3.32 -2.10
C GLU A 71 22.82 4.78 -1.83
N PHE A 72 21.66 4.98 -1.21
CA PHE A 72 21.15 6.27 -0.79
C PHE A 72 20.88 6.23 0.72
N VAL A 73 21.52 7.13 1.46
CA VAL A 73 21.34 7.26 2.90
C VAL A 73 20.40 8.42 3.18
N PHE A 74 19.39 8.18 4.01
CA PHE A 74 18.47 9.18 4.52
C PHE A 74 18.90 9.62 5.92
N ASP A 75 19.31 10.89 6.04
CA ASP A 75 19.64 11.52 7.33
C ASP A 75 18.40 12.08 8.05
N LYS A 76 17.29 12.25 7.30
CA LYS A 76 16.05 12.85 7.80
C LYS A 76 15.10 11.78 8.34
N VAL A 77 15.33 11.37 9.57
CA VAL A 77 14.49 10.40 10.29
C VAL A 77 13.77 11.09 11.45
N LEU A 78 12.44 10.98 11.46
CA LEU A 78 11.56 11.64 12.45
C LEU A 78 11.29 10.73 13.65
N VAL A 79 11.08 9.44 13.39
CA VAL A 79 10.70 8.46 14.40
C VAL A 79 11.46 7.17 14.13
N LEU A 80 12.02 6.59 15.18
CA LEU A 80 12.48 5.21 15.22
C LEU A 80 11.70 4.45 16.30
N SER A 81 11.23 3.27 15.96
CA SER A 81 10.61 2.33 16.89
C SER A 81 11.47 1.09 16.96
N ASN A 82 11.96 0.74 18.15
CA ASN A 82 12.68 -0.49 18.43
C ASN A 82 11.91 -1.30 19.48
N GLU A 83 11.15 -2.29 19.03
CA GLU A 83 10.50 -3.34 19.84
C GLU A 83 9.78 -2.88 21.12
N GLY A 84 9.25 -1.65 21.16
CA GLY A 84 8.54 -1.09 22.31
C GLY A 84 9.05 0.27 22.77
N GLU A 85 10.29 0.62 22.43
CA GLU A 85 10.86 1.95 22.67
C GLU A 85 10.68 2.84 21.44
N LEU A 86 9.99 3.97 21.62
CA LEU A 86 9.74 4.96 20.58
C LEU A 86 10.65 6.18 20.80
N SER A 87 11.62 6.36 19.92
CA SER A 87 12.43 7.57 19.87
C SER A 87 11.81 8.53 18.85
N VAL A 88 11.21 9.61 19.35
CA VAL A 88 10.64 10.68 18.54
C VAL A 88 11.58 11.87 18.58
N GLY A 89 12.02 12.33 17.41
CA GLY A 89 12.85 13.51 17.28
C GLY A 89 12.03 14.79 17.33
N ALA A 90 12.62 15.86 17.87
CA ALA A 90 12.14 17.22 17.73
C ALA A 90 13.34 18.11 17.37
N PRO A 91 13.72 18.30 16.08
CA PRO A 91 13.04 18.03 14.81
C PRO A 91 13.43 16.74 14.05
N TYR A 92 14.58 16.13 14.36
CA TYR A 92 15.05 14.85 13.81
C TYR A 92 15.71 14.04 14.94
N VAL A 93 15.77 12.71 14.82
CA VAL A 93 16.51 11.86 15.77
C VAL A 93 18.01 11.94 15.42
N SER A 94 18.83 12.47 16.32
CA SER A 94 20.29 12.57 16.10
C SER A 94 20.93 11.18 16.08
N GLY A 95 21.66 10.85 15.02
CA GLY A 95 22.33 9.54 14.83
C GLY A 95 21.56 8.55 13.95
N ALA A 96 20.25 8.76 13.80
CA ALA A 96 19.40 7.90 13.00
C ALA A 96 19.70 8.04 11.49
N SER A 97 19.99 6.92 10.85
CA SER A 97 20.22 6.86 9.40
C SER A 97 19.52 5.64 8.79
N VAL A 98 18.83 5.86 7.66
CA VAL A 98 18.19 4.78 6.91
C VAL A 98 18.93 4.60 5.59
N SER A 99 19.53 3.43 5.40
CA SER A 99 20.20 3.07 4.16
C SER A 99 19.25 2.36 3.22
N ALA A 100 19.23 2.78 1.96
CA ALA A 100 18.39 2.21 0.92
C ALA A 100 19.19 1.97 -0.36
N SER A 101 18.86 0.92 -1.10
CA SER A 101 19.38 0.65 -2.44
C SER A 101 18.42 1.17 -3.51
N VAL A 102 18.95 1.84 -4.53
CA VAL A 102 18.15 2.33 -5.66
C VAL A 102 17.90 1.16 -6.63
N VAL A 103 16.66 0.67 -6.65
CA VAL A 103 16.25 -0.37 -7.62
C VAL A 103 16.15 0.21 -9.03
N GLY A 104 15.70 1.46 -9.15
CA GLY A 104 15.71 2.19 -10.41
C GLY A 104 14.69 3.32 -10.49
N GLU A 105 14.75 4.06 -11.60
CA GLU A 105 13.82 5.14 -11.89
C GLU A 105 12.65 4.68 -12.78
N GLY A 106 11.48 5.29 -12.59
CA GLY A 106 10.26 4.97 -13.31
C GLY A 106 9.38 6.18 -13.58
N LYS A 107 8.33 5.97 -14.38
CA LYS A 107 7.27 6.96 -14.64
C LYS A 107 5.93 6.37 -14.23
N ALA A 108 5.17 7.13 -13.43
CA ALA A 108 3.83 6.77 -13.02
C ALA A 108 2.89 6.56 -14.20
N LYS A 109 1.76 5.91 -13.90
CA LYS A 109 0.65 5.78 -14.85
C LYS A 109 0.27 7.16 -15.36
N LYS A 110 0.01 7.27 -16.67
CA LYS A 110 -0.37 8.54 -17.30
C LYS A 110 -1.70 9.02 -16.71
N VAL A 111 -1.67 10.18 -16.08
CA VAL A 111 -2.87 10.90 -15.65
C VAL A 111 -3.27 11.81 -16.79
N ILE A 112 -4.48 11.61 -17.31
CA ILE A 112 -5.02 12.38 -18.45
C ILE A 112 -5.97 13.43 -17.90
N ILE A 113 -5.69 14.70 -18.19
CA ILE A 113 -6.53 15.84 -17.85
C ILE A 113 -7.18 16.33 -19.15
N TYR A 114 -8.51 16.31 -19.20
CA TYR A 114 -9.27 16.81 -20.32
C TYR A 114 -10.07 18.04 -19.89
N LYS A 115 -9.87 19.17 -20.57
CA LYS A 115 -10.63 20.40 -20.37
C LYS A 115 -11.57 20.60 -21.56
N TYR A 116 -12.85 20.76 -21.26
CA TYR A 116 -13.91 20.99 -22.24
C TYR A 116 -14.68 22.25 -21.84
N LYS A 117 -14.95 23.15 -22.79
CA LYS A 117 -15.92 24.24 -22.61
C LYS A 117 -17.05 24.09 -23.63
N SER A 118 -18.29 24.04 -23.15
CA SER A 118 -19.48 23.86 -23.98
C SER A 118 -19.71 25.03 -24.92
N LYS A 119 -20.15 24.75 -26.16
CA LYS A 119 -20.53 25.75 -27.19
C LYS A 119 -19.42 26.76 -27.54
N LYS A 120 -18.17 26.49 -27.17
CA LYS A 120 -16.99 27.32 -27.46
C LYS A 120 -15.95 26.59 -28.33
N GLY A 121 -16.22 25.35 -28.76
CA GLY A 121 -15.27 24.52 -29.53
C GLY A 121 -13.96 24.21 -28.79
N PHE A 122 -13.86 24.54 -27.51
CA PHE A 122 -12.61 24.44 -26.76
C PHE A 122 -12.48 23.09 -26.08
N HIS A 123 -11.55 22.28 -26.58
CA HIS A 123 -11.23 20.94 -26.09
C HIS A 123 -9.70 20.81 -25.98
N LYS A 124 -9.18 20.52 -24.78
CA LYS A 124 -7.74 20.34 -24.56
C LYS A 124 -7.48 19.08 -23.74
N LYS A 125 -6.77 18.11 -24.32
CA LYS A 125 -6.30 16.90 -23.65
C LYS A 125 -4.81 17.06 -23.31
N ARG A 126 -4.44 16.94 -22.04
CA ARG A 126 -3.06 16.94 -21.57
C ARG A 126 -2.79 15.68 -20.78
N GLY A 127 -1.63 15.06 -20.97
CA GLY A 127 -1.15 13.97 -20.12
C GLY A 127 -0.06 14.46 -19.18
N HIS A 128 -0.07 14.00 -17.94
CA HIS A 128 1.06 14.09 -17.02
C HIS A 128 1.54 12.68 -16.64
N ARG A 129 2.85 12.51 -16.51
CA ARG A 129 3.47 11.30 -15.96
C ARG A 129 4.51 11.73 -14.94
N GLN A 130 4.23 11.47 -13.67
CA GLN A 130 5.16 11.82 -12.60
C GLN A 130 6.35 10.85 -12.62
N PRO A 131 7.60 11.32 -12.75
CA PRO A 131 8.78 10.49 -12.53
C PRO A 131 8.93 10.17 -11.04
N PHE A 132 9.41 8.97 -10.73
CA PHE A 132 9.66 8.51 -9.37
C PHE A 132 10.88 7.61 -9.33
N THR A 133 11.43 7.43 -8.13
CA THR A 133 12.54 6.51 -7.85
C THR A 133 12.03 5.37 -6.97
N LYS A 134 12.33 4.13 -7.32
CA LYS A 134 12.06 2.98 -6.44
C LYS A 134 13.28 2.69 -5.61
N LEU A 135 13.09 2.62 -4.30
CA LEU A 135 14.13 2.31 -3.34
C LEU A 135 13.72 1.08 -2.53
N GLN A 136 14.68 0.23 -2.24
CA GLN A 136 14.52 -0.87 -1.31
C GLN A 136 15.31 -0.55 -0.04
N ILE A 137 14.67 -0.64 1.11
CA ILE A 137 15.30 -0.35 2.39
C ILE A 137 16.21 -1.52 2.77
N SER A 138 17.50 -1.24 2.95
CA SER A 138 18.50 -2.24 3.28
C SER A 138 18.63 -2.40 4.80
N LYS A 139 18.87 -1.29 5.51
CA LYS A 139 19.14 -1.31 6.94
C LYS A 139 18.75 0.01 7.62
N ILE A 140 18.21 -0.10 8.83
CA ILE A 140 17.92 1.03 9.71
C ILE A 140 19.01 1.06 10.79
N THR A 141 19.72 2.18 10.92
CA THR A 141 20.77 2.37 11.93
C THR A 141 20.39 3.51 12.87
N LEU A 142 20.81 3.41 14.13
CA LEU A 142 20.67 4.42 15.17
C LEU A 142 22.05 4.96 15.57
#